data_AF-W9ZCZ3-F1
#
_entry.id   AF-W9ZCZ3-F1
#
_cell.length_a   1.000
_cell.length_b   1.000
_cell.length_c   1.000
_cell.angle_alpha   90.00
_cell.angle_beta   90.00
_cell.angle_gamma   90.00
#
_symmetry.space_group_name_H-M   'P 1'
#
loop_
_entity.id
_entity.type
_entity.pdbx_description
1 polymer ?
#
loop_
_entity_poly.entity_id
_entity_poly.type
_entity_poly.pdbx_seq_one_letter_code
_entity_poly.pdbx_strand_id
1 'polypeptide(L)'
;MTTISNSDSLPSVFQAFTAEYPNIKVILPGDAEWTDITKSFIKTSSSPSIVARPQNASDVQDLVRFCVSHNIDFVVRSGGHNCTGRSQVNGALTFDMRNINYVNISEDKKTANIGGGIITRELAKALDAEELITTTPLSTKYGLGVDQIIGAKYANAGDVLVDAGGEKLTAIRGGGDCLGIIAEITFSF
;
A
#
# COMPACT_ATOMS: atom_id res chain seq x y z
N MET A 1 -10.45 23.91 -12.52
CA MET A 1 -11.19 22.63 -12.48
C MET A 1 -11.44 22.23 -13.92
N THR A 2 -10.58 21.39 -14.48
CA THR A 2 -10.74 20.91 -15.86
C THR A 2 -11.50 19.60 -15.75
N THR A 3 -12.79 19.62 -16.05
CA THR A 3 -13.60 18.41 -16.14
C THR A 3 -13.11 17.59 -17.32
N ILE A 4 -12.53 16.44 -17.02
CA ILE A 4 -12.08 15.47 -18.01
C ILE A 4 -13.30 14.90 -18.73
N SER A 5 -13.19 14.75 -20.06
CA SER A 5 -14.30 14.30 -20.89
C SER A 5 -14.52 12.78 -20.74
N ASN A 6 -15.76 12.32 -20.90
CA ASN A 6 -16.11 10.89 -20.87
C ASN A 6 -15.43 10.02 -21.96
N SER A 7 -14.59 10.60 -22.84
CA SER A 7 -13.84 9.89 -23.88
C SER A 7 -12.36 9.66 -23.54
N ASP A 8 -11.84 10.23 -22.46
CA ASP A 8 -10.42 10.12 -22.13
C ASP A 8 -10.12 8.79 -21.42
N SER A 9 -9.20 8.01 -21.99
CA SER A 9 -8.74 6.77 -21.37
C SER A 9 -8.00 7.05 -20.06
N LEU A 10 -8.07 6.13 -19.09
CA LEU A 10 -7.33 6.26 -17.83
C LEU A 10 -5.83 6.59 -18.03
N PRO A 11 -5.09 5.97 -18.99
CA PRO A 11 -3.71 6.37 -19.29
C PRO A 11 -3.54 7.82 -19.70
N SER A 12 -4.41 8.36 -20.56
CA SER A 12 -4.31 9.76 -21.02
C SER A 12 -4.57 10.76 -19.90
N VAL A 13 -5.53 10.44 -19.01
CA VAL A 13 -5.87 11.27 -17.85
C VAL A 13 -4.75 11.24 -16.80
N PHE A 14 -4.15 10.07 -16.60
CA PHE A 14 -3.06 9.87 -15.65
C PHE A 14 -1.74 10.49 -16.10
N GLN A 15 -1.54 10.70 -17.40
CA GLN A 15 -0.31 11.30 -17.93
C GLN A 15 -0.05 12.72 -17.41
N ALA A 16 -1.10 13.52 -17.20
CA ALA A 16 -0.94 14.84 -16.60
C ALA A 16 -0.49 14.74 -15.14
N PHE A 17 -1.03 13.78 -14.38
CA PHE A 17 -0.65 13.52 -13.00
C PHE A 17 0.81 13.07 -12.89
N THR A 18 1.29 12.18 -13.76
CA THR A 18 2.68 11.71 -13.70
C THR A 18 3.70 12.80 -13.99
N ALA A 19 3.34 13.80 -14.80
CA ALA A 19 4.20 14.96 -15.04
C ALA A 19 4.33 15.86 -13.80
N GLU A 20 3.27 15.97 -13.00
CA GLU A 20 3.26 16.73 -11.74
C GLU A 20 3.97 15.98 -10.60
N TYR A 21 3.88 14.65 -10.58
CA TYR A 21 4.43 13.78 -9.55
C TYR A 21 5.47 12.79 -10.11
N PRO A 22 6.64 13.27 -10.59
CA PRO A 22 7.63 12.43 -11.29
C PRO A 22 8.27 11.35 -10.41
N ASN A 23 8.14 11.44 -9.10
CA ASN A 23 8.65 10.44 -8.15
C ASN A 23 7.81 9.16 -8.11
N ILE A 24 6.53 9.25 -8.52
CA ILE A 24 5.61 8.11 -8.53
C ILE A 24 5.88 7.31 -9.81
N LYS A 25 6.52 6.15 -9.65
CA LYS A 25 6.79 5.27 -10.80
C LYS A 25 5.50 4.73 -11.35
N VAL A 26 5.35 4.79 -12.68
CA VAL A 26 4.18 4.27 -13.38
C VAL A 26 4.62 3.19 -14.34
N ILE A 27 3.86 2.10 -14.34
CA ILE A 27 4.08 0.93 -15.19
C ILE A 27 2.79 0.71 -15.99
N LEU A 28 2.94 0.57 -17.30
CA LEU A 28 1.87 0.45 -18.29
C LEU A 28 1.89 -0.91 -18.98
N PRO A 29 0.76 -1.35 -19.57
CA PRO A 29 0.73 -2.53 -20.41
C PRO A 29 1.77 -2.43 -21.54
N GLY A 30 2.69 -3.40 -21.59
CA GLY A 30 3.78 -3.43 -22.57
C GLY A 30 5.16 -3.13 -21.99
N ASP A 31 5.23 -2.54 -20.79
CA ASP A 31 6.50 -2.38 -20.09
C ASP A 31 7.10 -3.74 -19.71
N ALA A 32 8.44 -3.83 -19.69
CA ALA A 32 9.15 -5.07 -19.40
C ALA A 32 8.76 -5.69 -18.05
N GLU A 33 8.44 -4.86 -17.07
CA GLU A 33 8.07 -5.27 -15.71
C GLU A 33 6.57 -5.62 -15.57
N TRP A 34 5.73 -5.36 -16.58
CA TRP A 34 4.26 -5.48 -16.48
C TRP A 34 3.81 -6.87 -16.04
N THR A 35 4.37 -7.92 -16.66
CA THR A 35 4.01 -9.31 -16.35
C THR A 35 4.34 -9.66 -14.90
N ASP A 36 5.47 -9.22 -14.39
CA ASP A 36 5.91 -9.54 -13.04
C ASP A 36 5.16 -8.73 -11.98
N ILE A 37 4.92 -7.46 -12.25
CA ILE A 37 4.25 -6.57 -11.30
C ILE A 37 2.77 -6.95 -11.10
N THR A 38 2.12 -7.48 -12.15
CA THR A 38 0.69 -7.84 -12.14
C THR A 38 0.40 -9.27 -11.67
N LYS A 39 1.40 -10.17 -11.60
CA LYS A 39 1.24 -11.54 -11.05
C LYS A 39 0.48 -11.53 -9.73
N SER A 40 -0.55 -12.36 -9.58
CA SER A 40 -1.38 -12.43 -8.37
C SER A 40 -1.22 -13.76 -7.67
N PHE A 41 -1.48 -13.80 -6.36
CA PHE A 41 -1.51 -15.05 -5.59
C PHE A 41 -2.62 -15.98 -6.09
N ILE A 42 -3.78 -15.41 -6.40
CA ILE A 42 -4.86 -16.17 -7.03
C ILE A 42 -4.71 -16.17 -8.55
N LYS A 43 -5.10 -17.26 -9.20
CA LYS A 43 -5.21 -17.29 -10.66
C LYS A 43 -6.41 -16.43 -11.07
N THR A 44 -6.15 -15.34 -11.78
CA THR A 44 -7.17 -14.42 -12.29
C THR A 44 -6.86 -14.05 -13.73
N SER A 45 -7.91 -13.80 -14.52
CA SER A 45 -7.80 -13.15 -15.84
C SER A 45 -7.92 -11.63 -15.74
N SER A 46 -8.05 -11.08 -14.52
CA SER A 46 -8.17 -9.64 -14.31
C SER A 46 -6.83 -8.93 -14.54
N SER A 47 -6.85 -7.82 -15.27
CA SER A 47 -5.68 -7.00 -15.55
C SER A 47 -5.97 -5.52 -15.27
N PRO A 48 -5.14 -4.83 -14.47
CA PRO A 48 -5.27 -3.39 -14.28
C PRO A 48 -4.97 -2.65 -15.57
N SER A 49 -5.37 -1.38 -15.64
CA SER A 49 -5.01 -0.50 -16.75
C SER A 49 -3.66 0.18 -16.53
N ILE A 50 -3.32 0.47 -15.28
CA ILE A 50 -2.10 1.17 -14.87
C ILE A 50 -1.67 0.65 -13.50
N VAL A 51 -0.36 0.59 -13.26
CA VAL A 51 0.21 0.39 -11.92
C VAL A 51 1.03 1.62 -11.53
N ALA A 52 0.63 2.29 -10.45
CA ALA A 52 1.37 3.38 -9.82
C ALA A 52 2.07 2.87 -8.56
N ARG A 53 3.34 3.21 -8.38
CA ARG A 53 4.17 2.76 -7.25
C ARG A 53 4.63 3.95 -6.40
N PRO A 54 3.85 4.35 -5.38
CA PRO A 54 4.23 5.43 -4.48
C PRO A 54 5.50 5.07 -3.70
N GLN A 55 6.35 6.07 -3.43
CA GLN A 55 7.61 5.90 -2.68
C GLN A 55 7.42 6.18 -1.18
N ASN A 56 6.42 6.97 -0.85
CA ASN A 56 6.14 7.42 0.51
C ASN A 56 4.64 7.67 0.67
N ALA A 57 4.25 8.03 1.87
CA ALA A 57 2.84 8.14 2.20
C ALA A 57 2.17 9.43 1.63
N SER A 58 2.94 10.47 1.30
CA SER A 58 2.42 11.64 0.58
C SER A 58 2.05 11.27 -0.86
N ASP A 59 2.90 10.50 -1.56
CA ASP A 59 2.58 9.98 -2.90
C ASP A 59 1.27 9.18 -2.90
N VAL A 60 1.02 8.40 -1.84
CA VAL A 60 -0.24 7.64 -1.67
C VAL A 60 -1.43 8.59 -1.58
N GLN A 61 -1.29 9.67 -0.80
CA GLN A 61 -2.35 10.66 -0.68
C GLN A 61 -2.61 11.37 -2.02
N ASP A 62 -1.57 11.77 -2.74
CA ASP A 62 -1.71 12.44 -4.03
C ASP A 62 -2.44 11.54 -5.04
N LEU A 63 -2.12 10.24 -5.05
CA LEU A 63 -2.86 9.24 -5.82
C LEU A 63 -4.33 9.13 -5.39
N VAL A 64 -4.62 9.08 -4.08
CA VAL A 64 -6.01 9.05 -3.58
C VAL A 64 -6.78 10.31 -4.00
N ARG A 65 -6.17 11.49 -3.86
CA ARG A 65 -6.79 12.77 -4.25
C ARG A 65 -7.04 12.84 -5.75
N PHE A 66 -6.11 12.35 -6.55
CA PHE A 66 -6.28 12.23 -7.99
C PHE A 66 -7.48 11.34 -8.32
N CYS A 67 -7.57 10.17 -7.71
CA CYS A 67 -8.70 9.25 -7.94
C CYS A 67 -10.05 9.86 -7.54
N VAL A 68 -10.11 10.51 -6.37
CA VAL A 68 -11.35 11.16 -5.90
C VAL A 68 -11.76 12.32 -6.79
N SER A 69 -10.82 13.18 -7.19
CA SER A 69 -11.11 14.36 -8.02
C SER A 69 -11.55 14.00 -9.45
N HIS A 70 -11.13 12.84 -9.96
CA HIS A 70 -11.45 12.36 -11.30
C HIS A 70 -12.46 11.22 -11.34
N ASN A 71 -13.01 10.82 -10.18
CA ASN A 71 -13.95 9.70 -10.05
C ASN A 71 -13.39 8.40 -10.67
N ILE A 72 -12.15 8.06 -10.34
CA ILE A 72 -11.45 6.87 -10.82
C ILE A 72 -11.42 5.83 -9.70
N ASP A 73 -11.92 4.64 -10.01
CA ASP A 73 -11.76 3.49 -9.14
C ASP A 73 -10.31 3.01 -9.10
N PHE A 74 -9.82 2.72 -7.89
CA PHE A 74 -8.48 2.22 -7.66
C PHE A 74 -8.47 1.00 -6.76
N VAL A 75 -7.38 0.25 -6.83
CA VAL A 75 -7.12 -0.89 -5.94
C VAL A 75 -5.77 -0.75 -5.28
N VAL A 76 -5.69 -1.12 -4.01
CA VAL A 76 -4.44 -1.11 -3.24
C VAL A 76 -3.86 -2.51 -3.19
N ARG A 77 -2.55 -2.60 -3.39
CA ARG A 77 -1.83 -3.86 -3.40
C ARG A 77 -0.50 -3.73 -2.68
N SER A 78 -0.24 -4.69 -1.79
CA SER A 78 1.10 -5.04 -1.29
C SER A 78 1.44 -6.47 -1.73
N GLY A 79 1.33 -7.46 -0.83
CA GLY A 79 1.61 -8.87 -1.13
C GLY A 79 0.66 -9.55 -2.12
N GLY A 80 -0.51 -8.97 -2.42
CA GLY A 80 -1.44 -9.51 -3.41
C GLY A 80 -2.14 -10.82 -3.02
N HIS A 81 -2.17 -11.15 -1.72
CA HIS A 81 -2.76 -12.37 -1.16
C HIS A 81 -4.27 -12.28 -0.85
N ASN A 82 -4.98 -11.29 -1.39
CA ASN A 82 -6.43 -11.22 -1.19
C ASN A 82 -7.13 -12.38 -1.93
N CYS A 83 -7.63 -13.36 -1.17
CA CYS A 83 -8.26 -14.57 -1.71
C CYS A 83 -9.55 -14.33 -2.51
N THR A 84 -10.13 -13.13 -2.42
CA THR A 84 -11.31 -12.72 -3.21
C THR A 84 -10.94 -11.92 -4.47
N GLY A 85 -9.64 -11.76 -4.77
CA GLY A 85 -9.16 -11.13 -5.99
C GLY A 85 -9.13 -9.61 -5.98
N ARG A 86 -9.42 -8.96 -4.85
CA ARG A 86 -9.49 -7.49 -4.76
C ARG A 86 -8.16 -6.77 -5.00
N SER A 87 -7.04 -7.48 -4.98
CA SER A 87 -5.71 -6.90 -5.26
C SER A 87 -5.40 -6.76 -6.75
N GLN A 88 -6.26 -7.24 -7.66
CA GLN A 88 -6.16 -7.09 -9.11
C GLN A 88 -7.55 -6.97 -9.72
N VAL A 89 -7.91 -5.78 -10.21
CA VAL A 89 -9.23 -5.50 -10.79
C VAL A 89 -9.09 -5.01 -12.21
N ASN A 90 -9.99 -5.47 -13.09
CA ASN A 90 -10.00 -5.10 -14.50
C ASN A 90 -10.15 -3.58 -14.69
N GLY A 91 -9.26 -3.00 -15.48
CA GLY A 91 -9.34 -1.58 -15.85
C GLY A 91 -8.99 -0.59 -14.74
N ALA A 92 -8.65 -1.08 -13.54
CA ALA A 92 -8.39 -0.23 -12.39
C ALA A 92 -6.99 0.42 -12.43
N LEU A 93 -6.86 1.55 -11.74
CA LEU A 93 -5.57 2.06 -11.30
C LEU A 93 -5.11 1.27 -10.07
N THR A 94 -3.99 0.56 -10.17
CA THR A 94 -3.42 -0.17 -9.02
C THR A 94 -2.40 0.69 -8.31
N PHE A 95 -2.57 0.89 -7.00
CA PHE A 95 -1.53 1.43 -6.12
C PHE A 95 -0.72 0.26 -5.59
N ASP A 96 0.45 0.05 -6.16
CA ASP A 96 1.38 -0.97 -5.72
C ASP A 96 2.35 -0.37 -4.70
N MET A 97 2.06 -0.67 -3.44
CA MET A 97 2.72 -0.13 -2.26
C MET A 97 4.14 -0.68 -2.07
N ARG A 98 4.58 -1.69 -2.84
CA ARG A 98 5.84 -2.44 -2.60
C ARG A 98 7.13 -1.62 -2.67
N ASN A 99 7.08 -0.33 -3.02
CA ASN A 99 8.22 0.60 -2.89
C ASN A 99 8.32 1.22 -1.49
N ILE A 100 7.25 1.20 -0.71
CA ILE A 100 7.24 1.59 0.71
C ILE A 100 7.58 0.34 1.54
N ASN A 101 8.82 -0.13 1.43
CA ASN A 101 9.27 -1.45 1.91
C ASN A 101 10.47 -1.39 2.88
N TYR A 102 10.54 -0.36 3.71
CA TYR A 102 11.59 -0.21 4.72
C TYR A 102 11.21 -0.89 6.05
N VAL A 103 12.23 -1.12 6.87
CA VAL A 103 12.13 -1.53 8.27
C VAL A 103 13.13 -0.69 9.06
N ASN A 104 12.64 0.23 9.89
CA ASN A 104 13.46 1.11 10.71
C ASN A 104 13.31 0.69 12.18
N ILE A 105 14.32 0.01 12.71
CA ILE A 105 14.33 -0.51 14.08
C ILE A 105 14.85 0.57 15.04
N SER A 106 14.19 0.74 16.19
CA SER A 106 14.65 1.67 17.22
C SER A 106 15.99 1.22 17.83
N GLU A 107 16.80 2.17 18.29
CA GLU A 107 18.12 1.87 18.87
C GLU A 107 18.04 0.88 20.06
N ASP A 108 16.96 0.95 20.84
CA ASP A 108 16.70 0.06 21.97
C ASP A 108 16.10 -1.30 21.56
N LYS A 109 15.87 -1.53 20.27
CA LYS A 109 15.29 -2.74 19.68
C LYS A 109 13.92 -3.12 20.25
N LYS A 110 13.16 -2.17 20.79
CA LYS A 110 11.81 -2.42 21.33
C LYS A 110 10.69 -2.17 20.34
N THR A 111 10.98 -1.38 19.30
CA THR A 111 9.99 -1.01 18.29
C THR A 111 10.61 -0.97 16.92
N ALA A 112 9.77 -1.04 15.89
CA ALA A 112 10.20 -0.72 14.55
C ALA A 112 9.06 -0.13 13.72
N ASN A 113 9.42 0.76 12.80
CA ASN A 113 8.53 1.31 11.79
C ASN A 113 8.69 0.52 10.49
N ILE A 114 7.60 -0.04 9.99
CA ILE A 114 7.56 -0.89 8.79
C ILE A 114 6.74 -0.19 7.72
N GLY A 115 7.29 -0.08 6.51
CA GLY A 115 6.52 0.36 5.34
C GLY A 115 5.39 -0.60 4.98
N GLY A 116 4.19 -0.07 4.67
CA GLY A 116 2.97 -0.84 4.38
C GLY A 116 3.05 -1.71 3.11
N GLY A 117 4.09 -1.52 2.29
CA GLY A 117 4.41 -2.34 1.13
C GLY A 117 5.32 -3.53 1.40
N ILE A 118 5.82 -3.71 2.62
CA ILE A 118 6.76 -4.79 2.91
C ILE A 118 6.14 -6.16 2.59
N ILE A 119 6.96 -7.06 2.05
CA ILE A 119 6.60 -8.47 1.90
C ILE A 119 7.14 -9.23 3.10
N THR A 120 6.34 -10.14 3.67
CA THR A 120 6.67 -10.88 4.91
C THR A 120 8.07 -11.49 4.90
N ARG A 121 8.53 -12.03 3.77
CA ARG A 121 9.88 -12.58 3.64
C ARG A 121 10.97 -11.53 3.84
N GLU A 122 10.81 -10.34 3.29
CA GLU A 122 11.80 -9.27 3.42
C GLU A 122 11.77 -8.68 4.84
N LEU A 123 10.58 -8.57 5.46
CA LEU A 123 10.46 -8.25 6.88
C LEU A 123 11.21 -9.26 7.75
N ALA A 124 10.97 -10.56 7.54
CA ALA A 124 11.61 -11.62 8.31
C ALA A 124 13.14 -11.55 8.21
N LYS A 125 13.69 -11.36 7.00
CA LYS A 125 15.14 -11.19 6.81
C LYS A 125 15.69 -9.95 7.53
N ALA A 126 15.00 -8.82 7.46
CA ALA A 126 15.43 -7.58 8.09
C ALA A 126 15.47 -7.70 9.62
N LEU A 127 14.49 -8.39 10.21
CA LEU A 127 14.43 -8.62 11.65
C LEU A 127 15.45 -9.67 12.12
N ASP A 128 15.62 -10.76 11.35
CA ASP A 128 16.58 -11.81 11.66
C ASP A 128 18.03 -11.27 11.72
N ALA A 129 18.38 -10.34 10.83
CA ALA A 129 19.68 -9.66 10.84
C ALA A 129 19.96 -8.88 12.14
N GLU A 130 18.92 -8.54 12.90
CA GLU A 130 19.00 -7.83 14.18
C GLU A 130 18.69 -8.72 15.39
N GLU A 131 18.57 -10.04 15.18
CA GLU A 131 18.17 -11.05 16.17
C GLU A 131 16.75 -10.84 16.73
N LEU A 132 15.86 -10.28 15.89
CA LEU A 132 14.47 -9.97 16.23
C LEU A 132 13.49 -10.84 15.43
N ILE A 133 12.26 -10.94 15.95
CA ILE A 133 11.15 -11.61 15.28
C ILE A 133 9.85 -10.88 15.56
N THR A 134 8.93 -10.89 14.59
CA THR A 134 7.54 -10.48 14.82
C THR A 134 6.60 -11.62 14.47
N THR A 135 5.39 -11.58 15.03
CA THR A 135 4.31 -12.43 14.59
C THR A 135 3.87 -12.07 13.18
N THR A 136 3.57 -13.10 12.40
CA THR A 136 2.83 -12.95 11.14
C THR A 136 1.35 -13.29 11.43
N PRO A 137 0.50 -13.97 10.61
CA PRO A 137 -0.93 -13.87 10.87
C PRO A 137 -1.36 -14.50 12.20
N LEU A 138 -0.71 -15.59 12.64
CA LEU A 138 -1.11 -16.36 13.81
C LEU A 138 0.12 -16.84 14.61
N SER A 139 0.20 -16.48 15.89
CA SER A 139 1.13 -17.08 16.86
C SER A 139 0.40 -17.36 18.18
N THR A 140 0.55 -18.58 18.68
CA THR A 140 -0.01 -18.96 19.99
C THR A 140 0.76 -18.37 21.16
N LYS A 141 2.00 -17.91 20.94
CA LYS A 141 2.89 -17.40 21.98
C LYS A 141 2.91 -15.87 22.07
N TYR A 142 2.74 -15.20 20.94
CA TYR A 142 2.97 -13.75 20.80
C TYR A 142 1.75 -13.01 20.20
N GLY A 143 0.60 -13.69 20.09
CA GLY A 143 -0.64 -13.11 19.57
C GLY A 143 -0.73 -13.08 18.04
N LEU A 144 -1.70 -12.32 17.55
CA LEU A 144 -1.88 -12.01 16.13
C LEU A 144 -0.89 -10.95 15.68
N GLY A 145 -0.65 -10.83 14.37
CA GLY A 145 0.17 -9.74 13.81
C GLY A 145 -0.34 -8.35 14.22
N VAL A 146 -1.66 -8.19 14.36
CA VAL A 146 -2.27 -6.91 14.78
C VAL A 146 -2.03 -6.56 16.25
N ASP A 147 -1.74 -7.55 17.10
CA ASP A 147 -1.53 -7.32 18.54
C ASP A 147 -0.23 -6.55 18.79
N GLN A 148 0.72 -6.66 17.86
CA GLN A 148 2.01 -5.97 17.94
C GLN A 148 1.96 -4.54 17.40
N ILE A 149 0.90 -4.13 16.68
CA ILE A 149 0.84 -2.82 16.00
C ILE A 149 0.50 -1.71 17.00
N ILE A 150 1.47 -0.94 17.48
CA ILE A 150 1.27 0.14 18.46
C ILE A 150 1.01 1.52 17.84
N GLY A 151 1.16 1.66 16.51
CA GLY A 151 0.89 2.89 15.78
C GLY A 151 0.79 2.63 14.28
N ALA A 152 0.27 3.59 13.53
CA ALA A 152 0.19 3.49 12.07
C ALA A 152 0.11 4.88 11.43
N LYS A 153 0.74 5.04 10.27
CA LYS A 153 0.53 6.19 9.37
C LYS A 153 -0.32 5.74 8.20
N TYR A 154 -1.41 6.45 7.96
CA TYR A 154 -2.32 6.15 6.85
C TYR A 154 -2.71 7.42 6.08
N ALA A 155 -3.08 7.24 4.82
CA ALA A 155 -3.45 8.31 3.89
C ALA A 155 -4.88 8.13 3.37
N ASN A 156 -5.63 9.23 3.32
CA ASN A 156 -6.92 9.33 2.64
C ASN A 156 -7.02 10.68 1.88
N ALA A 157 -8.16 10.95 1.25
CA ALA A 157 -8.33 12.15 0.43
C ALA A 157 -8.33 13.48 1.22
N GLY A 158 -8.80 13.45 2.47
CA GLY A 158 -9.02 14.63 3.31
C GLY A 158 -7.84 14.95 4.24
N ASP A 159 -7.33 13.95 4.95
CA ASP A 159 -6.32 14.10 5.99
C ASP A 159 -4.94 13.59 5.51
N VAL A 160 -3.89 14.35 5.81
CA VAL A 160 -2.49 13.94 5.64
C VAL A 160 -2.09 13.02 6.78
N LEU A 161 -1.34 11.96 6.45
CA LEU A 161 -0.57 11.06 7.33
C LEU A 161 -0.91 11.17 8.81
N VAL A 162 -2.02 10.56 9.19
CA VAL A 162 -2.46 10.58 10.58
C VAL A 162 -1.79 9.43 11.31
N ASP A 163 -1.12 9.75 12.41
CA ASP A 163 -0.71 8.76 13.40
C ASP A 163 -1.96 8.24 14.12
N ALA A 164 -2.27 6.96 13.92
CA ALA A 164 -3.40 6.31 14.53
C ALA A 164 -3.12 6.02 16.01
N GLY A 165 -3.62 6.90 16.88
CA GLY A 165 -3.80 6.63 18.32
C GLY A 165 -5.26 6.31 18.67
N GLY A 166 -5.49 5.75 19.86
CA GLY A 166 -6.83 5.54 20.42
C GLY A 166 -7.74 4.66 19.55
N GLU A 167 -8.98 5.09 19.36
CA GLU A 167 -10.00 4.32 18.62
C GLU A 167 -9.61 4.03 17.16
N LYS A 168 -8.85 4.91 16.51
CA LYS A 168 -8.36 4.69 15.14
C LYS A 168 -7.41 3.51 15.07
N LEU A 169 -6.54 3.34 16.07
CA LEU A 169 -5.65 2.19 16.16
C LEU A 169 -6.45 0.90 16.37
N THR A 170 -7.50 0.95 17.21
CA THR A 170 -8.42 -0.19 17.39
C THR A 170 -9.08 -0.61 16.07
N ALA A 171 -9.52 0.34 15.25
CA ALA A 171 -10.09 0.04 13.94
C ALA A 171 -9.06 -0.57 12.97
N ILE A 172 -7.82 -0.10 12.95
CA ILE A 172 -6.75 -0.65 12.10
C ILE A 172 -6.38 -2.09 12.50
N ARG A 173 -6.43 -2.42 13.80
CA ARG A 173 -6.17 -3.76 14.34
C ARG A 173 -7.31 -4.76 14.07
N GLY A 174 -7.76 -4.86 12.83
CA GLY A 174 -8.75 -5.85 12.37
C GLY A 174 -9.69 -5.36 11.26
N GLY A 175 -9.92 -4.05 11.17
CA GLY A 175 -10.75 -3.42 10.13
C GLY A 175 -10.03 -3.14 8.82
N GLY A 176 -8.73 -3.46 8.74
CA GLY A 176 -7.93 -3.28 7.53
C GLY A 176 -7.78 -1.83 7.11
N ASP A 177 -8.03 -1.56 5.83
CA ASP A 177 -7.90 -0.26 5.17
C ASP A 177 -9.15 0.63 5.25
N CYS A 178 -10.09 0.32 6.16
CA CYS A 178 -11.35 1.05 6.30
C CYS A 178 -11.23 2.55 6.62
N LEU A 179 -10.09 3.00 7.17
CA LEU A 179 -9.79 4.40 7.47
C LEU A 179 -8.97 5.11 6.39
N GLY A 180 -8.43 4.35 5.43
CA GLY A 180 -7.49 4.80 4.43
C GLY A 180 -6.36 3.81 4.19
N ILE A 181 -5.42 4.20 3.33
CA ILE A 181 -4.33 3.34 2.90
C ILE A 181 -3.20 3.42 3.93
N ILE A 182 -2.89 2.28 4.57
CA ILE A 182 -1.78 2.18 5.52
C ILE A 182 -0.44 2.24 4.77
N ALA A 183 0.36 3.27 5.06
CA ALA A 183 1.67 3.45 4.47
C ALA A 183 2.80 3.05 5.42
N GLU A 184 2.57 3.06 6.74
CA GLU A 184 3.51 2.60 7.75
C GLU A 184 2.74 2.00 8.93
N ILE A 185 3.30 0.96 9.55
CA ILE A 185 2.89 0.48 10.88
C ILE A 185 4.08 0.55 11.82
N THR A 186 3.83 0.96 13.05
CA THR A 186 4.78 0.84 14.16
C THR A 186 4.39 -0.36 14.97
N PHE A 187 5.34 -1.26 15.23
CA PHE A 187 5.11 -2.42 16.06
C PHE A 187 6.12 -2.52 17.20
N SER A 188 5.73 -3.23 18.25
CA SER A 188 6.58 -3.60 19.38
C SER A 188 7.09 -5.03 19.22
N PHE A 189 8.27 -5.32 19.79
CA PHE A 189 8.82 -6.67 19.93
C PHE A 189 8.52 -7.29 21.31
#